data_AF-A0A483AK44-F1
#
_entry.id   AF-A0A483AK44-F1
#
_cell.length_a   1.000
_cell.length_b   1.000
_cell.length_c   1.000
_cell.angle_alpha   90.00
_cell.angle_beta   90.00
_cell.angle_gamma   90.00
#
_symmetry.space_group_name_H-M   'P 1'
#
loop_
_entity.id
_entity.type
_entity.pdbx_description
1 polymer ?
#
loop_
_entity_poly.entity_id
_entity_poly.type
_entity_poly.pdbx_seq_one_letter_code
_entity_poly.pdbx_strand_id
1 'polypeptide(L)' 'MNNYYHLSPEEPVLIMIERDQGSSICSISSLLNRSLSIVCREIKRNLGAETSRYCTITTTRLYKVE' A
#
# COMPACT_ATOMS: atom_id res chain seq x y z
N MET A 1 -13.82 20.38 2.69
CA MET A 1 -12.98 19.83 3.78
C MET A 1 -12.33 18.55 3.30
N ASN A 2 -11.00 18.51 3.19
CA ASN A 2 -10.28 17.30 2.83
C ASN A 2 -10.02 16.52 4.12
N ASN A 3 -10.93 15.62 4.50
CA ASN A 3 -10.77 14.73 5.66
C ASN A 3 -9.78 13.61 5.31
N TYR A 4 -8.56 13.99 4.91
CA TYR A 4 -7.46 13.07 4.73
C TYR A 4 -6.99 12.64 6.11
N TYR A 5 -7.65 11.62 6.65
CA TYR A 5 -7.11 10.89 7.77
C TYR A 5 -5.88 10.14 7.29
N HIS A 6 -4.71 10.66 7.62
CA HIS A 6 -3.46 9.95 7.43
C HIS A 6 -3.54 8.63 8.18
N LEU A 7 -3.17 7.54 7.50
CA LEU A 7 -3.00 6.28 8.21
C LEU A 7 -1.84 6.44 9.19
N SER A 8 -2.03 5.95 10.40
CA SER A 8 -0.94 5.75 11.34
C SER A 8 0.07 4.80 10.72
N PRO A 9 1.39 4.95 10.96
CA PRO A 9 2.40 4.07 10.39
C PRO A 9 2.21 2.58 10.73
N GLU A 10 1.46 2.26 11.79
CA GLU A 10 1.13 0.90 12.22
C GLU A 10 -0.02 0.29 11.40
N GLU A 11 -0.95 1.09 10.88
CA GLU A 11 -2.13 0.57 10.17
C GLU A 11 -1.76 -0.21 8.89
N PRO A 12 -0.81 0.24 8.03
CA PRO A 12 -0.35 -0.55 6.90
C PRO A 12 0.23 -1.91 7.30
N VAL A 13 0.94 -1.98 8.44
CA VAL A 13 1.52 -3.23 8.95
C VAL A 13 0.41 -4.21 9.35
N LEU A 14 -0.60 -3.72 10.08
CA LEU A 14 -1.76 -4.53 10.46
C LEU A 14 -2.54 -5.02 9.24
N ILE A 15 -2.75 -4.17 8.22
CA ILE A 15 -3.41 -4.57 6.98
C ILE A 15 -2.66 -5.74 6.31
N MET A 16 -1.33 -5.70 6.29
CA MET A 16 -0.51 -6.76 5.69
C MET A 16 -0.56 -8.06 6.50
N ILE A 17 -0.43 -8.00 7.83
CA ILE A 17 -0.51 -9.18 8.71
C ILE A 17 -1.87 -9.88 8.55
N GLU A 18 -2.97 -9.11 8.64
CA GLU A 18 -4.31 -9.66 8.48
C GLU A 18 -4.52 -10.26 7.09
N ARG A 19 -3.97 -9.61 6.05
CA ARG A 19 -4.08 -10.10 4.68
C ARG A 19 -3.34 -11.43 4.50
N ASP A 20 -2.16 -11.57 5.10
CA ASP A 20 -1.36 -12.80 5.10
C ASP A 20 -2.07 -13.94 5.84
N GLN A 21 -2.76 -13.63 6.94
CA GLN A 21 -3.63 -14.56 7.67
C GLN A 21 -4.91 -14.95 6.90
N GLY A 22 -5.15 -14.37 5.72
CA GLY A 22 -6.29 -14.68 4.87
C GLY A 22 -7.55 -13.87 5.19
N SER A 23 -7.47 -12.84 6.04
CA SER A 23 -8.60 -11.96 6.33
C SER A 23 -9.11 -11.28 5.06
N SER A 24 -10.44 -11.16 4.97
CA SER A 24 -11.09 -10.45 3.88
C SER A 24 -10.88 -8.94 4.02
N ILE A 25 -10.92 -8.22 2.89
CA ILE A 25 -10.80 -6.75 2.87
C ILE A 25 -11.90 -6.10 3.73
N CYS A 26 -13.12 -6.68 3.73
CA CYS A 26 -14.22 -6.22 4.56
C CYS A 26 -13.92 -6.37 6.05
N SER A 27 -13.37 -7.52 6.47
CA SER A 27 -12.98 -7.78 7.86
C SER A 27 -11.92 -6.79 8.33
N ILE A 28 -10.90 -6.54 7.50
CA ILE A 28 -9.82 -5.58 7.80
C ILE A 28 -10.35 -4.14 7.90
N SER A 29 -11.25 -3.77 6.99
CA SER A 29 -11.91 -2.46 6.98
C SER A 29 -12.71 -2.22 8.26
N SER A 30 -13.48 -3.22 8.71
CA SER A 30 -14.21 -3.15 9.98
C SER A 30 -13.28 -3.09 11.19
N LEU A 31 -12.20 -3.88 11.20
CA LEU A 31 -11.23 -3.91 12.30
C LEU A 31 -10.53 -2.55 12.50
N LEU A 32 -10.09 -1.92 11.42
CA LEU A 32 -9.36 -0.65 11.45
C LEU A 32 -10.28 0.58 11.43
N ASN A 33 -11.59 0.37 11.32
CA ASN A 33 -12.58 1.43 11.11
C ASN A 33 -12.19 2.37 9.94
N ARG A 34 -11.67 1.77 8.85
CA ARG A 34 -11.25 2.47 7.63
C ARG A 34 -12.10 2.04 6.45
N SER A 35 -12.20 2.89 5.44
CA SER A 35 -12.94 2.54 4.22
C SER A 35 -12.24 1.43 3.44
N LEU A 36 -13.04 0.59 2.76
CA LEU A 36 -12.54 -0.45 1.86
C LEU A 36 -11.55 0.11 0.83
N SER A 37 -11.80 1.31 0.31
CA SER A 37 -10.95 1.98 -0.67
C SER A 37 -9.53 2.23 -0.14
N ILE A 38 -9.40 2.61 1.14
CA ILE A 38 -8.11 2.82 1.79
C ILE A 38 -7.37 1.48 1.92
N VAL A 39 -8.04 0.45 2.44
CA VAL A 39 -7.45 -0.88 2.61
C VAL A 39 -7.00 -1.46 1.26
N CYS A 40 -7.84 -1.38 0.23
CA CYS A 40 -7.50 -1.79 -1.14
C CYS A 40 -6.29 -1.03 -1.69
N ARG A 41 -6.21 0.29 -1.48
CA ARG A 41 -5.09 1.11 -1.94
C ARG A 41 -3.79 0.70 -1.26
N GLU A 42 -3.83 0.46 0.05
CA GLU A 42 -2.65 0.04 0.81
C GLU A 42 -2.17 -1.37 0.42
N ILE A 43 -3.09 -2.31 0.20
CA ILE A 43 -2.74 -3.63 -0.32
C ILE A 43 -2.06 -3.51 -1.69
N LYS A 44 -2.64 -2.72 -2.60
CA LYS A 44 -2.06 -2.48 -3.93
C LYS A 44 -0.71 -1.77 -3.86
N ARG A 45 -0.52 -0.83 -2.92
CA ARG A 45 0.75 -0.11 -2.74
C ARG A 45 1.87 -1.05 -2.32
N ASN A 46 1.58 -1.98 -1.42
CA ASN A 46 2.55 -2.98 -0.96
C ASN A 46 2.83 -4.04 -2.05
N LEU A 47 1.81 -4.54 -2.76
CA LEU A 47 2.01 -5.43 -3.91
C LEU A 47 2.79 -4.73 -5.05
N GLY A 48 2.53 -3.44 -5.23
CA GLY A 48 3.24 -2.55 -6.15
C GLY A 48 4.70 -2.35 -5.77
N ALA A 49 5.04 -2.37 -4.47
CA ALA A 49 6.42 -2.26 -4.01
C ALA A 49 7.22 -3.54 -4.30
N GLU A 50 6.60 -4.72 -4.20
CA GLU A 50 7.23 -5.98 -4.60
C GLU A 50 7.38 -6.12 -6.12
N THR A 51 6.42 -5.59 -6.88
CA THR A 51 6.43 -5.59 -8.36
C THR A 51 7.11 -4.37 -8.98
N SER A 52 7.49 -3.38 -8.16
CA SER A 52 8.29 -2.24 -8.57
C SER A 52 9.69 -2.75 -8.86
N ARG A 53 9.84 -3.28 -10.06
CA ARG A 53 11.09 -3.29 -10.81
C ARG A 53 11.50 -1.85 -11.04
N TYR A 54 11.82 -1.11 -9.98
CA TYR A 54 12.75 0.00 -10.05
C TYR A 54 14.08 -0.61 -10.46
N CYS A 55 14.19 -0.90 -11.75
CA CYS A 55 15.40 -1.35 -12.37
C CYS A 55 16.23 -0.07 -12.50
N THR A 56 17.11 0.14 -11.53
CA THR A 56 18.09 1.23 -11.52
C THR A 56 18.73 1.41 -12.89
N ILE A 57 19.02 0.30 -13.59
CA ILE A 57 19.57 0.27 -14.95
C ILE A 57 18.69 1.03 -15.97
N THR A 58 17.36 0.87 -15.92
CA THR A 58 16.45 1.57 -16.84
C THR A 58 16.35 3.06 -16.52
N THR A 59 16.33 3.40 -15.23
CA THR A 59 16.30 4.79 -14.77
C THR A 59 17.60 5.53 -15.10
N THR A 60 18.77 4.92 -14.88
CA THR A 60 20.06 5.51 -15.27
C THR A 60 20.17 5.69 -16.79
N ARG A 61 19.51 4.85 -17.59
CA ARG A 61 19.46 5.01 -19.05
C ARG A 61 18.57 6.15 -19.51
N LEU A 62 17.49 6.43 -18.78
CA LEU A 62 16.53 7.51 -19.06
C LEU A 62 17.01 8.89 -18.57
N TYR A 63 17.80 8.92 -17.50
CA TYR A 63 18.32 10.15 -16.88
C TYR A 63 19.83 10.32 -17.05
N LYS A 64 20.46 9.67 -18.03
CA LYS A 64 21.77 10.12 -18.52
C LYS A 64 21.56 11.46 -19.22
N VAL A 65 21.57 12.51 -18.40
CA VAL A 65 21.79 13.89 -18.80
C VAL A 65 23.27 13.98 -19.14
N GLU A 66 23.57 14.29 -20.41
CA GLU A 66 24.89 14.76 -20.85
C GLU A 66 25.25 16.10 -20.18
#